data_AF-A0A519VMF9-F1
#
_entry.id   AF-A0A519VMF9-F1
#
_cell.length_a   1.000
_cell.length_b   1.000
_cell.length_c   1.000
_cell.angle_alpha   90.00
_cell.angle_beta   90.00
_cell.angle_gamma   90.00
#
_symmetry.space_group_name_H-M   'P 1'
#
loop_
_entity.id
_entity.type
_entity.pdbx_description
1 polymer ?
#
loop_
_entity_poly.entity_id
_entity_poly.type
_entity_poly.pdbx_seq_one_letter_code
_entity_poly.pdbx_strand_id
1 'polypeptide(L)'
;GGITALELQKLGHYLSLSSRRSVHLYGKDQLPSWINRVTDDASFQKHNVGHLLGHIVTDDLQERLYQFTKTFIWKKTNEGVRISTPERAILEVLNQVPAQISFEHADELMQGLNTLSPRALQQLLELFDNFKVRRLFFYLAERQNHPWLAKLDTTKINFGSGNRMIVKGGRLNKKYQITVPESYE
;
A
#
# COMPACT_ATOMS: atom_id res chain seq x y z
N GLY A 1 5.70 -7.02 -0.24
CA GLY A 1 4.98 -5.79 0.14
C GLY A 1 3.63 -5.77 -0.55
N GLY A 2 2.94 -4.64 -0.50
CA GLY A 2 1.65 -4.42 -1.14
C GLY A 2 0.63 -5.52 -0.83
N ILE A 3 -0.16 -5.90 -1.84
CA ILE A 3 -1.21 -6.90 -1.69
C ILE A 3 -0.68 -8.26 -1.23
N THR A 4 0.49 -8.70 -1.73
CA THR A 4 1.11 -9.96 -1.27
C THR A 4 1.37 -9.98 0.23
N ALA A 5 1.76 -8.84 0.82
CA ALA A 5 1.97 -8.75 2.27
C ALA A 5 0.65 -8.80 3.05
N LEU A 6 -0.44 -8.21 2.52
CA LEU A 6 -1.77 -8.32 3.12
C LEU A 6 -2.29 -9.76 3.06
N GLU A 7 -2.17 -10.42 1.91
CA GLU A 7 -2.57 -11.83 1.71
C GLU A 7 -1.85 -12.78 2.65
N LEU A 8 -0.52 -12.69 2.76
CA LEU A 8 0.27 -13.51 3.69
C LEU A 8 -0.12 -13.27 5.16
N GLN A 9 -0.72 -12.14 5.47
CA GLN A 9 -1.23 -11.78 6.79
C GLN A 9 -2.73 -12.07 6.96
N LYS A 10 -3.36 -12.75 6.00
CA LYS A 10 -4.81 -13.06 5.99
C LYS A 10 -5.70 -11.81 5.98
N LEU A 11 -5.21 -10.72 5.39
CA LEU A 11 -5.90 -9.44 5.21
C LEU A 11 -6.22 -9.16 3.72
N GLY A 12 -6.06 -10.16 2.86
CA GLY A 12 -6.54 -10.10 1.47
C GLY A 12 -8.02 -10.45 1.40
N HIS A 13 -8.74 -9.83 0.46
CA HIS A 13 -10.17 -10.07 0.24
C HIS A 13 -10.47 -11.04 -0.91
N TYR A 14 -9.49 -11.29 -1.79
CA TYR A 14 -9.61 -12.25 -2.88
C TYR A 14 -8.43 -13.21 -2.91
N LEU A 15 -8.72 -14.49 -3.09
CA LEU A 15 -7.72 -15.45 -3.57
C LEU A 15 -7.68 -15.30 -5.09
N SER A 16 -6.53 -14.92 -5.65
CA SER A 16 -6.37 -14.86 -7.10
C SER A 16 -6.72 -16.22 -7.72
N LEU A 17 -7.70 -16.22 -8.63
CA LEU A 17 -8.11 -17.38 -9.43
C LEU A 17 -7.09 -17.73 -10.53
N SER A 18 -6.08 -16.86 -10.73
CA SER A 18 -5.00 -17.10 -11.67
C SER A 18 -4.09 -18.21 -11.16
N SER A 19 -3.73 -19.15 -12.05
CA SER A 19 -2.71 -20.15 -11.77
C SER A 19 -1.35 -19.53 -11.45
N ARG A 20 -1.08 -18.34 -12.00
CA ARG A 20 0.15 -17.58 -11.76
C ARG A 20 -0.10 -16.42 -10.80
N ARG A 21 0.51 -16.50 -9.60
CA ARG A 21 0.41 -15.49 -8.54
C ARG A 21 1.39 -14.34 -8.76
N SER A 22 0.93 -13.10 -8.61
CA SER A 22 1.81 -11.93 -8.59
C SER A 22 2.40 -11.71 -7.20
N VAL A 23 3.73 -11.74 -7.09
CA VAL A 23 4.48 -11.48 -5.86
C VAL A 23 5.09 -10.08 -5.93
N HIS A 24 4.62 -9.18 -5.08
CA HIS A 24 5.04 -7.78 -5.06
C HIS A 24 6.26 -7.57 -4.15
N LEU A 25 7.41 -7.29 -4.74
CA LEU A 25 8.68 -7.07 -4.07
C LEU A 25 9.02 -5.58 -4.01
N TYR A 26 9.57 -5.13 -2.87
CA TYR A 26 10.01 -3.76 -2.65
C TYR A 26 11.45 -3.80 -2.12
N GLY A 27 12.33 -3.00 -2.72
CA GLY A 27 13.74 -2.95 -2.35
C GLY A 27 14.56 -2.08 -3.30
N LYS A 28 15.76 -1.71 -2.88
CA LYS A 28 16.71 -0.90 -3.66
C LYS A 28 17.28 -1.71 -4.82
N ASP A 29 17.71 -2.94 -4.52
CA ASP A 29 18.43 -3.81 -5.46
C ASP A 29 17.58 -4.28 -6.63
N GLN A 30 18.20 -4.44 -7.80
CA GLN A 30 17.53 -5.01 -8.97
C GLN A 30 17.22 -6.48 -8.74
N LEU A 31 16.10 -6.95 -9.33
CA LEU A 31 15.80 -8.37 -9.30
C LEU A 31 16.77 -9.13 -10.20
N PRO A 32 17.27 -10.29 -9.77
CA PRO A 32 18.05 -11.14 -10.64
C PRO A 32 17.27 -11.52 -11.90
N SER A 33 17.92 -11.54 -13.06
CA SER A 33 17.29 -11.85 -14.35
C SER A 33 16.69 -13.26 -14.43
N TRP A 34 17.02 -14.14 -13.48
CA TRP A 34 16.49 -15.49 -13.38
C TRP A 34 15.24 -15.61 -12.50
N ILE A 35 14.85 -14.59 -11.73
CA ILE A 35 13.82 -14.75 -10.68
C ILE A 35 12.46 -15.22 -11.23
N ASN A 36 12.06 -14.69 -12.39
CA ASN A 36 10.79 -15.06 -13.05
C ASN A 36 10.88 -16.36 -13.87
N ARG A 37 12.05 -17.00 -13.89
CA ARG A 37 12.30 -18.31 -14.50
C ARG A 37 12.36 -19.44 -13.47
N VAL A 38 12.27 -19.13 -12.16
CA VAL A 38 12.37 -20.12 -11.08
C VAL A 38 11.10 -20.98 -10.98
N THR A 39 9.95 -20.40 -11.28
CA THR A 39 8.64 -21.06 -11.16
C THR A 39 7.64 -20.44 -12.13
N ASP A 40 6.77 -21.27 -12.67
CA ASP A 40 5.65 -20.85 -13.50
C ASP A 40 4.43 -20.43 -12.66
N ASP A 41 4.37 -20.86 -11.39
CA ASP A 41 3.28 -20.59 -10.45
C ASP A 41 3.28 -19.14 -9.95
N ALA A 42 4.39 -18.42 -10.12
CA ALA A 42 4.53 -17.04 -9.66
C ALA A 42 5.20 -16.12 -10.69
N SER A 43 4.86 -14.84 -10.60
CA SER A 43 5.58 -13.75 -11.25
C SER A 43 5.97 -12.71 -10.20
N PHE A 44 7.25 -12.42 -10.11
CA PHE A 44 7.81 -11.43 -9.20
C PHE A 44 7.85 -10.07 -9.88
N GLN A 45 7.18 -9.11 -9.25
CA GLN A 45 7.12 -7.72 -9.70
C GLN A 45 7.86 -6.84 -8.70
N LYS A 46 8.89 -6.13 -9.18
CA LYS A 46 9.59 -5.13 -8.37
C LYS A 46 8.85 -3.79 -8.43
N HIS A 47 8.68 -3.18 -7.27
CA HIS A 47 8.14 -1.85 -7.11
C HIS A 47 9.21 -0.93 -6.53
N ASN A 48 9.33 0.27 -7.10
CA ASN A 48 10.23 1.29 -6.57
C ASN A 48 9.52 2.05 -5.44
N VAL A 49 10.08 1.98 -4.23
CA VAL A 49 9.55 2.71 -3.05
C VAL A 49 9.70 4.22 -3.22
N GLY A 50 10.61 4.70 -4.07
CA GLY A 50 10.80 6.12 -4.37
C GLY A 50 9.52 6.83 -4.83
N HIS A 51 8.60 6.14 -5.50
CA HIS A 51 7.30 6.72 -5.87
C HIS A 51 6.38 7.00 -4.67
N LEU A 52 6.55 6.26 -3.56
CA LEU A 52 5.84 6.52 -2.31
C LEU A 52 6.50 7.63 -1.50
N LEU A 53 7.81 7.78 -1.64
CA LEU A 53 8.62 8.70 -0.85
C LEU A 53 8.79 10.07 -1.53
N GLY A 54 8.60 10.18 -2.85
CA GLY A 54 8.78 11.44 -3.60
C GLY A 54 10.25 11.81 -3.85
N HIS A 55 11.20 10.99 -3.40
CA HIS A 55 12.64 11.23 -3.53
C HIS A 55 13.45 9.91 -3.62
N ILE A 56 14.75 10.03 -3.89
CA ILE A 56 15.70 8.92 -3.88
C ILE A 56 15.73 8.29 -2.49
N VAL A 57 15.56 6.97 -2.41
CA VAL A 57 15.61 6.24 -1.14
C VAL A 57 17.05 6.24 -0.61
N THR A 58 17.29 7.00 0.44
CA THR A 58 18.56 6.99 1.19
C THR A 58 18.62 5.76 2.10
N ASP A 59 19.81 5.38 2.54
CA ASP A 59 19.98 4.20 3.40
C ASP A 59 19.30 4.41 4.78
N ASP A 60 19.37 5.63 5.35
CA ASP A 60 18.63 6.01 6.58
C ASP A 60 17.11 5.80 6.43
N LEU A 61 16.55 6.26 5.30
CA LEU A 61 15.13 6.10 5.05
C LEU A 61 14.75 4.64 4.86
N GLN A 62 15.61 3.85 4.22
CA GLN A 62 15.41 2.42 4.08
C GLN A 62 15.38 1.71 5.44
N GLU A 63 16.27 2.09 6.36
CA GLU A 63 16.27 1.58 7.75
C GLU A 63 14.99 1.95 8.50
N ARG A 64 14.54 3.21 8.40
CA ARG A 64 13.25 3.64 8.98
C ARG A 64 12.08 2.83 8.43
N LEU A 65 12.08 2.54 7.13
CA LEU A 65 11.05 1.72 6.49
C LEU A 65 11.09 0.25 6.93
N TYR A 66 12.24 -0.29 7.30
CA TYR A 66 12.35 -1.64 7.85
C TYR A 66 11.66 -1.79 9.21
N GLN A 67 11.46 -0.71 9.97
CA GLN A 67 10.67 -0.76 11.20
C GLN A 67 9.20 -1.10 10.95
N PHE A 68 8.70 -0.84 9.74
CA PHE A 68 7.35 -1.20 9.29
C PHE A 68 7.35 -2.49 8.48
N THR A 69 8.19 -3.43 8.90
CA THR A 69 8.22 -4.79 8.37
C THR A 69 8.20 -5.80 9.50
N LYS A 70 7.82 -7.03 9.19
CA LYS A 70 7.87 -8.16 10.12
C LYS A 70 8.39 -9.41 9.42
N THR A 71 8.89 -10.36 10.20
CA THR A 71 9.34 -11.66 9.69
C THR A 71 8.15 -12.59 9.50
N PHE A 72 7.96 -13.06 8.28
CA PHE A 72 7.05 -14.13 7.92
C PHE A 72 7.82 -15.45 7.86
N ILE A 73 7.52 -16.37 8.77
CA ILE A 73 8.19 -17.68 8.81
C ILE A 73 7.46 -18.64 7.85
N TRP A 74 8.17 -19.10 6.83
CA TRP A 74 7.66 -20.09 5.87
C TRP A 74 8.28 -21.47 6.18
N LYS A 75 7.45 -22.52 6.35
CA LYS A 75 7.84 -23.95 6.48
C LYS A 75 9.25 -24.22 7.08
N LYS A 76 9.41 -24.03 8.39
CA LYS A 76 10.63 -24.35 9.18
C LYS A 76 11.95 -23.69 8.71
N THR A 77 11.94 -22.72 7.79
CA THR A 77 13.18 -21.95 7.50
C THR A 77 13.50 -21.03 8.68
N ASN A 78 14.73 -21.09 9.19
CA ASN A 78 15.13 -20.33 10.38
C ASN A 78 15.16 -18.81 10.17
N GLU A 79 15.34 -18.33 8.93
CA GLU A 79 15.56 -16.90 8.65
C GLU A 79 14.26 -16.13 8.37
N GLY A 80 13.23 -16.81 7.87
CA GLY A 80 11.97 -16.19 7.44
C GLY A 80 12.12 -15.18 6.30
N VAL A 81 11.02 -14.55 5.90
CA VAL A 81 10.98 -13.54 4.84
C VAL A 81 10.45 -12.24 5.41
N ARG A 82 11.12 -11.13 5.13
CA ARG A 82 10.65 -9.80 5.54
C ARG A 82 9.44 -9.39 4.70
N ILE A 83 8.32 -9.06 5.35
CA ILE A 83 7.12 -8.54 4.71
C ILE A 83 6.69 -7.21 5.33
N SER A 84 6.06 -6.33 4.55
CA SER A 84 5.51 -5.07 5.05
C SER A 84 4.46 -5.34 6.13
N THR A 85 4.39 -4.50 7.19
CA THR A 85 3.24 -4.54 8.10
C THR A 85 1.96 -4.09 7.36
N PRO A 86 0.76 -4.39 7.88
CA PRO A 86 -0.49 -4.01 7.21
C PRO A 86 -0.58 -2.51 6.90
N GLU A 87 -0.08 -1.65 7.79
CA GLU A 87 -0.04 -0.19 7.62
C GLU A 87 0.80 0.23 6.42
N ARG A 88 1.98 -0.37 6.25
CA ARG A 88 2.84 -0.08 5.11
C ARG A 88 2.28 -0.72 3.83
N ALA A 89 1.75 -1.94 3.94
CA ALA A 89 1.25 -2.70 2.81
C ALA A 89 0.03 -2.04 2.15
N ILE A 90 -0.90 -1.45 2.92
CA ILE A 90 -2.04 -0.73 2.34
C ILE A 90 -1.59 0.52 1.59
N LEU A 91 -0.64 1.29 2.12
CA LEU A 91 -0.11 2.46 1.40
C LEU A 91 0.61 2.06 0.10
N GLU A 92 1.34 0.93 0.13
CA GLU A 92 1.95 0.30 -1.04
C GLU A 92 0.92 -0.12 -2.10
N VAL A 93 -0.25 -0.64 -1.68
CA VAL A 93 -1.40 -0.97 -2.53
C VAL A 93 -1.99 0.28 -3.17
N LEU A 94 -2.27 1.32 -2.39
CA LEU A 94 -2.91 2.54 -2.87
C LEU A 94 -2.08 3.29 -3.92
N ASN A 95 -0.76 3.12 -3.91
CA ASN A 95 0.10 3.68 -4.96
C ASN A 95 -0.21 3.09 -6.34
N GLN A 96 -0.60 1.82 -6.38
CA GLN A 96 -0.90 1.06 -7.60
C GLN A 96 -2.31 1.33 -8.15
N VAL A 97 -3.15 2.10 -7.45
CA VAL A 97 -4.53 2.43 -7.87
C VAL A 97 -4.55 3.57 -8.89
N PRO A 98 -5.34 3.53 -9.97
CA PRO A 98 -6.18 2.43 -10.44
C PRO A 98 -5.45 1.48 -11.41
N ALA A 99 -4.16 1.72 -11.68
CA ALA A 99 -3.46 1.14 -12.83
C ALA A 99 -3.23 -0.38 -12.72
N GLN A 100 -2.81 -0.87 -11.55
CA GLN A 100 -2.64 -2.32 -11.30
C GLN A 100 -3.66 -2.87 -10.31
N ILE A 101 -4.20 -2.02 -9.43
CA ILE A 101 -5.22 -2.38 -8.46
C ILE A 101 -6.41 -1.47 -8.70
N SER A 102 -7.61 -2.01 -8.88
CA SER A 102 -8.81 -1.18 -9.09
C SER A 102 -9.16 -0.38 -7.83
N PHE A 103 -9.97 0.66 -8.00
CA PHE A 103 -10.43 1.46 -6.87
C PHE A 103 -11.28 0.63 -5.91
N GLU A 104 -12.16 -0.19 -6.48
CA GLU A 104 -13.07 -1.10 -5.77
C GLU A 104 -12.28 -2.09 -4.93
N HIS A 105 -11.25 -2.72 -5.51
CA HIS A 105 -10.41 -3.68 -4.78
C HIS A 105 -9.63 -3.00 -3.64
N ALA A 106 -9.14 -1.77 -3.85
CA ALA A 106 -8.50 -1.03 -2.77
C ALA A 106 -9.46 -0.68 -1.62
N ASP A 107 -10.72 -0.37 -1.94
CA ASP A 107 -11.77 -0.10 -0.95
C ASP A 107 -12.15 -1.37 -0.17
N GLU A 108 -12.32 -2.51 -0.85
CA GLU A 108 -12.57 -3.81 -0.22
C GLU A 108 -11.41 -4.19 0.71
N LEU A 109 -10.15 -4.04 0.25
CA LEU A 109 -8.99 -4.24 1.11
C LEU A 109 -9.05 -3.35 2.35
N MET A 110 -9.38 -2.06 2.19
CA MET A 110 -9.51 -1.11 3.31
C MET A 110 -10.58 -1.54 4.32
N GLN A 111 -11.70 -2.13 3.89
CA GLN A 111 -12.77 -2.62 4.78
C GLN A 111 -12.26 -3.65 5.80
N GLY A 112 -11.26 -4.45 5.45
CA GLY A 112 -10.68 -5.48 6.33
C GLY A 112 -9.69 -4.97 7.37
N LEU A 113 -9.28 -3.70 7.32
CA LEU A 113 -8.15 -3.16 8.08
C LEU A 113 -8.57 -2.53 9.42
N ASN A 114 -9.36 -3.25 10.22
CA ASN A 114 -9.93 -2.73 11.47
C ASN A 114 -8.90 -2.54 12.61
N THR A 115 -7.72 -3.15 12.50
CA THR A 115 -6.73 -3.25 13.60
C THR A 115 -5.39 -2.59 13.30
N LEU A 116 -5.36 -1.63 12.37
CA LEU A 116 -4.12 -0.89 12.06
C LEU A 116 -3.64 -0.08 13.26
N SER A 117 -2.32 -0.04 13.49
CA SER A 117 -1.70 0.78 14.51
C SER A 117 -1.71 2.25 14.09
N PRO A 118 -2.41 3.16 14.81
CA PRO A 118 -2.41 4.58 14.48
C PRO A 118 -1.01 5.19 14.56
N ARG A 119 -0.20 4.74 15.51
CA ARG A 119 1.19 5.21 15.68
C ARG A 119 2.07 4.83 14.48
N ALA A 120 1.89 3.64 13.94
CA ALA A 120 2.64 3.21 12.76
C ALA A 120 2.15 3.94 11.49
N LEU A 121 0.83 4.07 11.34
CA LEU A 121 0.22 4.86 10.25
C LEU A 121 0.69 6.31 10.27
N GLN A 122 0.69 6.98 11.42
CA GLN A 122 1.15 8.37 11.55
C GLN A 122 2.58 8.51 11.02
N GLN A 123 3.50 7.67 11.51
CA GLN A 123 4.90 7.73 11.09
C GLN A 123 5.07 7.45 9.58
N LEU A 124 4.35 6.47 9.04
CA LEU A 124 4.38 6.16 7.61
C LEU A 124 3.80 7.28 6.75
N LEU A 125 2.69 7.89 7.15
CA LEU A 125 2.04 8.98 6.42
C LEU A 125 2.89 10.25 6.45
N GLU A 126 3.59 10.54 7.54
CA GLU A 126 4.57 11.62 7.61
C GLU A 126 5.79 11.34 6.71
N LEU A 127 6.24 10.08 6.67
CA LEU A 127 7.36 9.63 5.84
C LEU A 127 7.08 9.68 4.32
N PHE A 128 5.86 9.36 3.88
CA PHE A 128 5.54 9.15 2.46
C PHE A 128 5.12 10.44 1.75
N ASP A 129 5.96 11.01 0.88
CA ASP A 129 5.63 12.23 0.13
C ASP A 129 4.83 11.97 -1.16
N ASN A 130 3.74 11.20 -1.06
CA ASN A 130 2.83 10.95 -2.17
C ASN A 130 1.41 11.42 -1.83
N PHE A 131 1.05 12.60 -2.32
CA PHE A 131 -0.25 13.23 -2.06
C PHE A 131 -1.43 12.38 -2.52
N LYS A 132 -1.28 11.67 -3.65
CA LYS A 132 -2.32 10.77 -4.17
C LYS A 132 -2.60 9.65 -3.16
N VAL A 133 -1.56 9.01 -2.66
CA VAL A 133 -1.68 7.91 -1.68
C VAL A 133 -2.26 8.43 -0.36
N ARG A 134 -1.76 9.54 0.19
CA ARG A 134 -2.27 10.12 1.43
C ARG A 134 -3.77 10.46 1.31
N ARG A 135 -4.18 11.16 0.25
CA ARG A 135 -5.58 11.56 0.07
C ARG A 135 -6.50 10.37 -0.15
N LEU A 136 -6.09 9.42 -0.98
CA LEU A 136 -6.87 8.20 -1.24
C LEU A 136 -6.99 7.35 0.03
N PHE A 137 -5.92 7.25 0.83
CA PHE A 137 -5.94 6.55 2.12
C PHE A 137 -6.99 7.13 3.05
N PHE A 138 -6.98 8.45 3.26
CA PHE A 138 -7.94 9.10 4.16
C PHE A 138 -9.37 9.01 3.64
N TYR A 139 -9.59 9.17 2.33
CA TYR A 139 -10.91 9.00 1.73
C TYR A 139 -11.49 7.60 2.00
N LEU A 140 -10.71 6.55 1.71
CA LEU A 140 -11.17 5.18 1.91
C LEU A 140 -11.31 4.86 3.40
N ALA A 141 -10.40 5.33 4.25
CA ALA A 141 -10.46 5.08 5.68
C ALA A 141 -11.69 5.74 6.33
N GLU A 142 -12.04 6.95 5.90
CA GLU A 142 -13.23 7.66 6.36
C GLU A 142 -14.51 6.98 5.87
N ARG A 143 -14.55 6.60 4.59
CA ARG A 143 -15.69 5.86 4.02
C ARG A 143 -15.98 4.55 4.75
N GLN A 144 -14.93 3.84 5.18
CA GLN A 144 -15.05 2.59 5.96
C GLN A 144 -15.28 2.84 7.46
N ASN A 145 -15.36 4.10 7.90
CA ASN A 145 -15.61 4.51 9.29
C ASN A 145 -14.63 3.88 10.30
N HIS A 146 -13.35 3.84 9.97
CA HIS A 146 -12.34 3.22 10.83
C HIS A 146 -12.09 4.01 12.12
N PRO A 147 -12.21 3.41 13.32
CA PRO A 147 -12.06 4.14 14.58
C PRO A 147 -10.61 4.59 14.86
N TRP A 148 -9.62 3.94 14.24
CA TRP A 148 -8.22 4.34 14.35
C TRP A 148 -7.92 5.63 13.58
N LEU A 149 -8.77 6.03 12.61
CA LEU A 149 -8.57 7.23 11.81
C LEU A 149 -8.59 8.50 12.66
N ALA A 150 -9.49 8.56 13.65
CA ALA A 150 -9.62 9.68 14.58
C ALA A 150 -8.38 9.89 15.49
N LYS A 151 -7.47 8.93 15.53
CA LYS A 151 -6.22 8.99 16.31
C LYS A 151 -5.04 9.56 15.50
N LEU A 152 -5.23 9.82 14.20
CA LEU A 152 -4.20 10.42 13.35
C LEU A 152 -4.23 11.94 13.48
N ASP A 153 -3.05 12.53 13.59
CA ASP A 153 -2.87 13.97 13.59
C ASP A 153 -2.68 14.45 12.15
N THR A 154 -3.77 14.93 11.55
CA THR A 154 -3.79 15.43 10.17
C THR A 154 -2.98 16.72 10.01
N THR A 155 -2.68 17.46 11.08
CA THR A 155 -1.93 18.72 11.00
C THR A 155 -0.46 18.49 10.63
N LYS A 156 0.06 17.28 10.87
CA LYS A 156 1.43 16.85 10.51
C LYS A 156 1.52 16.19 9.13
N ILE A 157 0.38 15.96 8.48
CA ILE A 157 0.32 15.25 7.21
C ILE A 157 0.08 16.26 6.09
N ASN A 158 1.05 16.35 5.17
CA ASN A 158 0.90 17.22 4.02
C ASN A 158 0.03 16.55 2.94
N PHE A 159 -1.18 17.05 2.74
CA PHE A 159 -2.07 16.61 1.66
C PHE A 159 -1.76 17.26 0.32
N GLY A 160 -0.88 18.26 0.27
CA GLY A 160 -0.60 19.04 -0.94
C GLY A 160 -1.81 19.85 -1.40
N SER A 161 -1.70 20.48 -2.57
CA SER A 161 -2.74 21.33 -3.16
C SER A 161 -3.19 20.86 -4.54
N GLY A 162 -4.37 21.33 -4.96
CA GLY A 162 -4.93 21.08 -6.29
C GLY A 162 -5.61 19.73 -6.44
N ASN A 163 -6.40 19.57 -7.51
CA ASN A 163 -7.15 18.33 -7.75
C ASN A 163 -6.23 17.20 -8.25
N ARG A 164 -6.47 15.97 -7.79
CA ARG A 164 -5.79 14.77 -8.29
C ARG A 164 -6.79 13.84 -8.96
N MET A 165 -6.50 13.49 -10.20
CA MET A 165 -7.32 12.51 -10.90
C MET A 165 -6.90 11.10 -10.48
N ILE A 166 -7.74 10.36 -9.75
CA ILE A 166 -7.52 8.94 -9.45
C ILE A 166 -8.21 8.11 -10.52
N VAL A 167 -9.49 8.38 -10.78
CA VAL A 167 -10.30 7.64 -11.76
C VAL A 167 -10.78 8.60 -12.85
N LYS A 168 -10.49 8.27 -14.11
CA LYS A 168 -10.92 9.07 -15.27
C LYS A 168 -12.45 9.00 -15.40
N GLY A 169 -13.10 10.15 -15.53
CA GLY A 169 -14.57 10.24 -15.60
C GLY A 169 -15.27 10.10 -14.24
N GLY A 170 -14.52 10.07 -13.14
CA GLY A 170 -15.08 10.08 -11.79
C GLY A 170 -15.58 11.45 -11.34
N ARG A 171 -16.21 11.48 -10.16
CA ARG A 171 -16.70 12.71 -9.51
C ARG A 171 -15.66 13.23 -8.53
N LEU A 172 -15.52 14.55 -8.43
CA LEU A 172 -14.56 15.20 -7.53
C LEU A 172 -15.08 15.19 -6.09
N ASN A 173 -14.38 14.47 -5.21
CA ASN A 173 -14.53 14.61 -3.79
C ASN A 173 -13.89 15.93 -3.32
N LYS A 174 -14.71 16.86 -2.82
CA LYS A 174 -14.24 18.21 -2.45
C LYS A 174 -13.32 18.23 -1.22
N LYS A 175 -13.53 17.30 -0.28
CA LYS A 175 -12.75 17.23 0.97
C LYS A 175 -11.31 16.84 0.72
N TYR A 176 -11.09 15.78 -0.05
CA TYR A 176 -9.75 15.25 -0.33
C TYR A 176 -9.17 15.71 -1.68
N GLN A 177 -9.95 16.46 -2.48
CA GLN A 177 -9.55 16.97 -3.80
C GLN A 177 -9.06 15.84 -4.72
N ILE A 178 -9.78 14.72 -4.73
CA ILE A 178 -9.51 13.56 -5.57
C ILE A 178 -10.75 13.20 -6.38
N THR A 179 -10.58 12.67 -7.59
CA THR A 179 -11.71 12.07 -8.32
C THR A 179 -11.90 10.62 -7.89
N VAL A 180 -13.13 10.23 -7.61
CA VAL A 180 -13.52 8.86 -7.22
C VAL A 180 -14.59 8.36 -8.20
N PRO A 181 -14.80 7.04 -8.35
CA PRO A 181 -15.88 6.55 -9.23
C PRO A 181 -17.24 7.13 -8.81
N GLU A 182 -18.14 7.35 -9.76
CA GLU A 182 -19.42 8.03 -9.51
C GLU A 182 -20.30 7.28 -8.48
N SER A 183 -20.24 5.95 -8.44
CA SER A 183 -20.94 5.12 -7.46
C SER A 183 -20.43 5.27 -6.02
N TYR A 184 -19.34 6.01 -5.81
CA TYR A 184 -18.68 6.19 -4.51
C TYR A 184 -18.82 7.63 -3.95
N GLU A 185 -19.42 8.57 -4.69
CA GLU A 185 -19.58 9.97 -4.26
C GLU A 185 -21.05 10.37 -4.02
#